data_AF-A0AB38E7J3-F1
#
_entry.id   AF-A0AB38E7J3-F1
#
_cell.length_a   1.000
_cell.length_b   1.000
_cell.length_c   1.000
_cell.angle_alpha   90.00
_cell.angle_beta   90.00
_cell.angle_gamma   90.00
#
_symmetry.space_group_name_H-M   'P 1'
#
loop_
_entity.id
_entity.type
_entity.pdbx_description
1 polymer ?
#
loop_
_entity_poly.entity_id
_entity_poly.type
_entity_poly.pdbx_seq_one_letter_code
_entity_poly.pdbx_strand_id
1 'polypeptide(L)'
;MKINVSLNKFGLMLKTDGLLQKYGCEINVQAHDEDLEEYAIEFVETVFHYLETGHKISPNETLGYGSWITKMQLNDCQELIFFEQVPLTDDYVLGITTTLKMWSEQHAICAKLGVECSVPLHDQLIVISDGVFEGDAVEGVRYPSPEHMSGWWITTDRYNVSAPQTPPSKK
;
A
#
# COMPACT_ATOMS: atom_id res chain seq x y z
N MET A 1 -18.05 8.18 5.57
CA MET A 1 -17.91 7.66 4.20
C MET A 1 -18.85 6.47 4.06
N LYS A 2 -19.58 6.36 2.94
CA LYS A 2 -20.32 5.14 2.60
C LYS A 2 -19.62 4.46 1.44
N ILE A 3 -19.44 3.14 1.48
CA ILE A 3 -18.91 2.34 0.37
C ILE A 3 -20.09 1.59 -0.25
N ASN A 4 -20.30 1.75 -1.56
CA ASN A 4 -21.27 0.97 -2.31
C ASN A 4 -20.51 -0.12 -3.06
N VAL A 5 -20.85 -1.38 -2.79
CA VAL A 5 -20.28 -2.56 -3.43
C VAL A 5 -21.23 -3.02 -4.53
N SER A 6 -20.68 -3.35 -5.70
CA SER A 6 -21.44 -3.89 -6.82
C SER A 6 -20.63 -4.94 -7.56
N LEU A 7 -21.31 -5.96 -8.08
CA LEU A 7 -20.74 -6.96 -8.97
C LEU A 7 -21.21 -6.68 -10.38
N ASN A 8 -20.30 -6.73 -11.34
CA ASN A 8 -20.61 -6.63 -12.76
C ASN A 8 -19.90 -7.75 -13.54
N LYS A 9 -20.09 -7.80 -14.86
CA LYS A 9 -19.50 -8.84 -15.72
C LYS A 9 -17.97 -8.90 -15.73
N PHE A 10 -17.31 -7.88 -15.19
CA PHE A 10 -15.86 -7.76 -15.06
C PHE A 10 -15.38 -7.99 -13.62
N GLY A 11 -16.28 -8.23 -12.66
CA GLY A 11 -15.92 -8.52 -11.26
C GLY A 11 -16.48 -7.48 -10.28
N LEU A 12 -15.74 -7.31 -9.19
CA LEU A 12 -16.05 -6.48 -8.05
C LEU A 12 -15.75 -5.00 -8.34
N MET A 13 -16.68 -4.13 -7.98
CA MET A 13 -16.55 -2.68 -8.07
C MET A 13 -17.03 -2.00 -6.78
N LEU A 14 -16.14 -1.23 -6.15
CA LEU A 14 -16.42 -0.47 -4.94
C LEU A 14 -16.35 1.01 -5.26
N LYS A 15 -17.37 1.76 -4.86
CA LYS A 15 -17.39 3.21 -5.02
C LYS A 15 -17.85 3.90 -3.76
N THR A 16 -17.10 4.91 -3.33
CA THR A 16 -17.52 5.75 -2.20
C THR A 16 -18.63 6.72 -2.60
N ASP A 17 -19.39 7.14 -1.59
CA ASP A 17 -20.38 8.20 -1.70
C ASP A 17 -20.21 9.18 -0.53
N GLY A 18 -20.08 10.46 -0.86
CA GLY A 18 -20.00 11.58 0.09
C GLY A 18 -18.59 12.15 0.29
N LEU A 19 -17.58 11.69 -0.45
CA LEU A 19 -16.23 12.27 -0.40
C LEU A 19 -16.07 13.48 -1.31
N LEU A 20 -16.86 13.57 -2.39
CA LEU A 20 -16.74 14.61 -3.42
C LEU A 20 -16.75 16.03 -2.85
N GLN A 21 -17.61 16.31 -1.86
CA GLN A 21 -17.75 17.65 -1.28
C GLN A 21 -16.53 18.09 -0.47
N LYS A 22 -15.86 17.14 0.22
CA LYS A 22 -14.72 17.43 1.10
C LYS A 22 -13.39 17.34 0.36
N TYR A 23 -13.25 16.36 -0.53
CA TYR A 23 -11.99 16.00 -1.18
C TYR A 23 -11.94 16.30 -2.67
N GLY A 24 -13.07 16.64 -3.30
CA GLY A 24 -13.13 16.88 -4.73
C GLY A 24 -13.10 15.62 -5.58
N CYS A 25 -13.17 14.43 -4.97
CA CYS A 25 -13.29 13.15 -5.67
C CYS A 25 -14.02 12.08 -4.85
N GLU A 26 -14.54 11.06 -5.53
CA GLU A 26 -14.91 9.75 -4.94
C GLU A 26 -13.83 8.70 -5.24
N ILE A 27 -13.68 7.70 -4.37
CA ILE A 27 -12.78 6.56 -4.59
C ILE A 27 -13.55 5.49 -5.38
N ASN A 28 -12.97 4.99 -6.46
CA ASN A 28 -13.54 3.95 -7.33
C ASN A 28 -12.52 2.83 -7.59
N VAL A 29 -12.78 1.67 -7.00
CA VAL A 29 -11.89 0.50 -7.01
C VAL A 29 -12.54 -0.63 -7.81
N GLN A 30 -11.73 -1.33 -8.61
CA GLN A 30 -12.15 -2.47 -9.42
C GLN A 30 -11.21 -3.66 -9.19
N ALA A 31 -11.80 -4.85 -9.05
CA ALA A 31 -11.06 -6.11 -8.95
C ALA A 31 -11.79 -7.21 -9.73
N HIS A 32 -11.05 -8.07 -10.43
CA HIS A 32 -11.57 -9.14 -11.27
C HIS A 32 -11.83 -10.44 -10.49
N ASP A 33 -12.12 -10.34 -9.20
CA ASP A 33 -12.32 -11.47 -8.29
C ASP A 33 -13.26 -11.03 -7.16
N GLU A 34 -14.38 -11.73 -6.98
CA GLU A 34 -15.41 -11.37 -6.00
C GLU A 34 -15.03 -11.75 -4.56
N ASP A 35 -14.13 -12.73 -4.39
CA ASP A 35 -13.65 -13.17 -3.09
C ASP A 35 -12.70 -12.15 -2.42
N LEU A 36 -12.38 -11.05 -3.12
CA LEU A 36 -11.50 -9.99 -2.64
C LEU A 36 -12.25 -8.81 -2.01
N GLU A 37 -13.56 -8.93 -1.76
CA GLU A 37 -14.38 -7.83 -1.23
C GLU A 37 -13.82 -7.23 0.07
N GLU A 38 -13.50 -8.06 1.05
CA GLU A 38 -12.97 -7.60 2.35
C GLU A 38 -11.67 -6.79 2.18
N TYR A 39 -10.74 -7.30 1.39
CA TYR A 39 -9.47 -6.62 1.10
C TYR A 39 -9.66 -5.35 0.26
N ALA A 40 -10.66 -5.32 -0.63
CA ALA A 40 -10.98 -4.13 -1.40
C ALA A 40 -11.57 -3.03 -0.50
N ILE A 41 -12.38 -3.38 0.50
CA ILE A 41 -12.89 -2.44 1.50
C ILE A 41 -11.72 -1.85 2.30
N GLU A 42 -10.82 -2.70 2.80
CA GLU A 42 -9.62 -2.28 3.55
C GLU A 42 -8.74 -1.32 2.73
N PHE A 43 -8.57 -1.60 1.43
CA PHE A 43 -7.84 -0.72 0.52
C PHE A 43 -8.53 0.65 0.40
N VAL A 44 -9.86 0.70 0.22
CA VAL A 44 -10.61 1.96 0.15
C VAL A 44 -10.47 2.76 1.45
N GLU A 45 -10.52 2.10 2.60
CA GLU A 45 -10.32 2.73 3.91
C GLU A 45 -8.91 3.30 4.06
N THR A 46 -7.90 2.58 3.59
CA THR A 46 -6.49 3.03 3.59
C THR A 46 -6.31 4.28 2.72
N VAL A 47 -6.87 4.29 1.51
CA VAL A 47 -6.84 5.47 0.62
C VAL A 47 -7.62 6.64 1.25
N PHE A 48 -8.77 6.37 1.87
CA PHE A 48 -9.53 7.40 2.56
C PHE A 48 -8.73 8.00 3.72
N HIS A 49 -8.00 7.19 4.48
CA HIS A 49 -7.09 7.66 5.52
C HIS A 49 -5.98 8.55 4.94
N TYR A 50 -5.39 8.14 3.81
CA TYR A 50 -4.39 8.94 3.09
C TYR A 50 -4.93 10.31 2.64
N LEU A 51 -6.22 10.41 2.29
CA LEU A 51 -6.87 11.69 2.00
C LEU A 51 -7.08 12.55 3.27
N GLU A 52 -7.44 11.94 4.40
CA GLU A 52 -7.67 12.64 5.68
C GLU A 52 -6.39 13.28 6.24
N THR A 53 -5.20 12.73 5.94
CA THR A 53 -3.91 13.32 6.35
C THR A 53 -3.57 14.60 5.57
N GLY A 54 -4.38 14.96 4.55
CA GLY A 54 -4.26 16.21 3.80
C GLY A 54 -3.33 16.12 2.59
N HIS A 55 -2.89 14.91 2.21
CA HIS A 55 -2.16 14.69 0.97
C HIS A 55 -3.04 15.02 -0.24
N LYS A 56 -2.50 15.83 -1.15
CA LYS A 56 -3.14 16.12 -2.44
C LYS A 56 -2.69 15.08 -3.44
N ILE A 57 -3.66 14.33 -3.96
CA ILE A 57 -3.40 13.36 -5.01
C ILE A 57 -3.01 14.09 -6.29
N SER A 58 -1.80 13.82 -6.77
CA SER A 58 -1.31 14.30 -8.05
C SER A 58 -1.63 13.29 -9.16
N PRO A 59 -1.88 13.73 -10.40
CA PRO A 59 -2.05 12.80 -11.52
C PRO A 59 -0.84 11.89 -11.67
N ASN A 60 -1.07 10.58 -11.84
CA ASN A 60 -0.03 9.55 -11.98
C ASN A 60 0.78 9.24 -10.72
N GLU A 61 0.35 9.72 -9.55
CA GLU A 61 0.98 9.36 -8.29
C GLU A 61 0.83 7.85 -8.00
N THR A 62 1.88 7.25 -7.48
CA THR A 62 1.90 5.84 -7.10
C THR A 62 1.65 5.70 -5.60
N LEU A 63 0.85 4.71 -5.22
CA LEU A 63 0.57 4.33 -3.85
C LEU A 63 1.05 2.90 -3.62
N GLY A 64 2.00 2.73 -2.69
CA GLY A 64 2.40 1.41 -2.20
C GLY A 64 1.31 0.82 -1.31
N TYR A 65 0.97 -0.44 -1.54
CA TYR A 65 0.04 -1.19 -0.70
C TYR A 65 0.60 -2.60 -0.47
N GLY A 66 1.13 -2.82 0.73
CA GLY A 66 1.92 -4.00 1.05
C GLY A 66 3.15 -4.13 0.16
N SER A 67 3.24 -5.23 -0.59
CA SER A 67 4.34 -5.48 -1.53
C SER A 67 4.04 -5.11 -2.99
N TRP A 68 2.94 -4.43 -3.26
CA TRP A 68 2.62 -3.99 -4.63
C TRP A 68 2.49 -2.48 -4.75
N ILE A 69 2.65 -1.99 -5.98
CA ILE A 69 2.48 -0.58 -6.32
C ILE A 69 1.22 -0.43 -7.16
N THR A 70 0.37 0.48 -6.72
CA THR A 70 -0.79 0.95 -7.48
C THR A 70 -0.52 2.35 -7.99
N LYS A 71 -1.14 2.70 -9.10
CA LYS A 71 -1.09 4.02 -9.70
C LYS A 71 -2.47 4.65 -9.69
N MET A 72 -2.53 5.89 -9.25
CA MET A 72 -3.76 6.64 -9.07
C MET A 72 -3.97 7.61 -10.22
N GLN A 73 -5.23 7.73 -10.65
CA GLN A 73 -5.64 8.73 -11.63
C GLN A 73 -7.02 9.28 -11.29
N LEU A 74 -7.18 10.60 -11.38
CA LEU A 74 -8.48 11.24 -11.33
C LEU A 74 -9.09 11.23 -12.74
N ASN A 75 -10.29 10.68 -12.89
CA ASN A 75 -11.01 10.67 -14.16
C ASN A 75 -11.91 11.92 -14.33
N ASP A 76 -12.50 12.08 -15.51
CA ASP A 76 -13.36 13.22 -15.85
C ASP A 76 -14.63 13.32 -14.98
N CYS A 77 -15.02 12.24 -14.31
CA CYS A 77 -16.15 12.16 -13.40
C CYS A 77 -15.77 12.50 -11.94
N GLN A 78 -14.55 13.00 -11.70
CA GLN A 78 -14.01 13.23 -10.35
C GLN A 78 -13.95 11.95 -9.52
N GLU A 79 -13.59 10.83 -10.15
CA GLU A 79 -13.34 9.58 -9.44
C GLU A 79 -11.86 9.25 -9.47
N LEU A 80 -11.33 8.93 -8.30
CA LEU A 80 -10.00 8.37 -8.13
C LEU A 80 -10.05 6.90 -8.50
N ILE A 81 -9.50 6.56 -9.66
CA ILE A 81 -9.37 5.21 -10.19
C ILE A 81 -7.94 4.70 -10.04
N PHE A 82 -7.80 3.38 -9.98
CA PHE A 82 -6.54 2.71 -9.68
C PHE A 82 -6.14 1.78 -10.80
N PHE A 83 -4.83 1.73 -11.04
CA PHE A 83 -4.19 0.81 -11.95
C PHE A 83 -3.13 0.05 -11.18
N GLU A 84 -2.90 -1.21 -11.52
CA GLU A 84 -1.80 -1.99 -10.96
C GLU A 84 -0.77 -2.30 -12.04
N GLN A 85 0.49 -2.39 -11.60
CA GLN A 85 1.54 -2.89 -12.48
C GLN A 85 1.27 -4.36 -12.80
N VAL A 86 1.40 -4.74 -14.06
CA VAL A 86 1.35 -6.14 -14.46
C VAL A 86 2.66 -6.82 -14.05
N PRO A 87 2.62 -7.99 -13.40
CA PRO A 87 3.85 -8.67 -12.97
C PRO A 87 4.83 -8.87 -14.12
N LEU A 88 6.10 -8.54 -13.86
CA LEU A 88 7.22 -8.69 -14.80
C LEU A 88 7.11 -7.83 -16.07
N THR A 89 6.26 -6.79 -16.08
CA THR A 89 6.21 -5.79 -17.14
C THR A 89 6.18 -4.38 -16.56
N ASP A 90 6.37 -3.37 -17.42
CA ASP A 90 6.23 -1.96 -17.05
C ASP A 90 4.81 -1.41 -17.32
N ASP A 91 3.88 -2.30 -17.72
CA ASP A 91 2.52 -1.93 -18.07
C ASP A 91 1.64 -1.78 -16.84
N TYR A 92 0.71 -0.84 -16.91
CA TYR A 92 -0.32 -0.62 -15.90
C TYR A 92 -1.69 -0.95 -16.48
N VAL A 93 -2.46 -1.75 -15.75
CA VAL A 93 -3.83 -2.15 -16.13
C VAL A 93 -4.83 -1.64 -15.11
N LEU A 94 -6.04 -1.30 -15.55
CA LEU A 94 -7.09 -0.79 -14.68
C LEU A 94 -7.50 -1.86 -13.65
N GLY A 95 -7.66 -1.44 -12.40
CA GLY A 95 -8.00 -2.30 -11.27
C GLY A 95 -6.81 -2.64 -10.38
N ILE A 96 -7.08 -3.40 -9.32
CA ILE A 96 -6.10 -3.75 -8.26
C ILE A 96 -6.15 -5.23 -7.87
N THR A 97 -6.47 -6.12 -8.83
CA THR A 97 -6.71 -7.54 -8.53
C THR A 97 -5.46 -8.24 -7.99
N THR A 98 -4.32 -8.08 -8.67
CA THR A 98 -3.02 -8.60 -8.24
C THR A 98 -2.63 -8.02 -6.89
N THR A 99 -2.80 -6.72 -6.71
CA THR A 99 -2.51 -6.01 -5.46
C THR A 99 -3.23 -6.64 -4.28
N LEU A 100 -4.55 -6.86 -4.40
CA LEU A 100 -5.37 -7.47 -3.36
C LEU A 100 -5.04 -8.95 -3.14
N LYS A 101 -4.69 -9.70 -4.20
CA LYS A 101 -4.24 -11.10 -4.08
C LYS A 101 -2.93 -11.21 -3.30
N MET A 102 -1.94 -10.39 -3.64
CA MET A 102 -0.67 -10.36 -2.92
C MET A 102 -0.90 -9.98 -1.46
N TRP A 103 -1.76 -9.00 -1.19
CA TRP A 103 -2.13 -8.61 0.18
C TRP A 103 -2.76 -9.75 0.97
N SER A 104 -3.73 -10.45 0.37
CA SER A 104 -4.38 -11.63 0.95
C SER A 104 -3.37 -12.76 1.24
N GLU A 105 -2.49 -13.05 0.29
CA GLU A 105 -1.44 -14.07 0.44
C GLU A 105 -0.45 -13.72 1.57
N GLN A 106 -0.06 -12.45 1.70
CA GLN A 106 0.80 -11.99 2.79
C GLN A 106 0.16 -12.21 4.16
N HIS A 107 -1.12 -11.85 4.29
CA HIS A 107 -1.89 -12.07 5.51
C HIS A 107 -2.02 -13.56 5.84
N ALA A 108 -2.32 -14.38 4.83
CA ALA A 108 -2.43 -15.83 5.00
C ALA A 108 -1.12 -16.48 5.46
N ILE A 109 0.03 -16.04 4.91
CA ILE A 109 1.36 -16.52 5.33
C ILE A 109 1.65 -16.12 6.79
N CYS A 110 1.40 -14.87 7.16
CA CYS A 110 1.62 -14.40 8.54
C CYS A 110 0.75 -15.16 9.54
N ALA A 111 -0.53 -15.33 9.22
CA ALA A 111 -1.48 -16.10 10.04
C ALA A 111 -1.02 -17.55 10.21
N LYS A 112 -0.55 -18.21 9.14
CA LYS A 112 -0.02 -19.59 9.20
C LYS A 112 1.20 -19.72 10.11
N LEU A 113 2.04 -18.68 10.17
CA LEU A 113 3.24 -18.64 11.00
C LEU A 113 2.95 -18.17 12.44
N GLY A 114 1.71 -17.75 12.74
CA GLY A 114 1.33 -17.23 14.04
C GLY A 114 1.99 -15.88 14.36
N VAL A 115 2.32 -15.09 13.34
CA VAL A 115 2.95 -13.77 13.48
C VAL A 115 1.99 -12.67 13.03
N GLU A 116 2.12 -11.50 13.62
CA GLU A 116 1.40 -10.30 13.20
C GLU A 116 1.83 -9.90 11.77
N CYS A 117 0.85 -9.66 10.88
CA CYS A 117 1.12 -9.04 9.60
C CYS A 117 1.39 -7.55 9.81
N SER A 118 2.61 -7.11 9.54
CA SER A 118 3.02 -5.72 9.79
C SER A 118 3.87 -5.19 8.63
N VAL A 119 3.28 -5.06 7.45
CA VAL A 119 3.94 -4.41 6.31
C VAL A 119 4.20 -2.91 6.58
N PRO A 120 5.20 -2.29 5.94
CA PRO A 120 5.32 -0.83 5.96
C PRO A 120 4.15 -0.19 5.20
N LEU A 121 3.56 0.84 5.80
CA LEU A 121 2.56 1.68 5.12
C LEU A 121 3.24 2.73 4.24
N HIS A 122 2.49 3.28 3.29
CA HIS A 122 2.98 4.28 2.33
C HIS A 122 3.41 5.60 2.98
N ASP A 123 2.91 5.90 4.17
CA ASP A 123 3.22 7.09 4.96
C ASP A 123 4.31 6.86 6.03
N GLN A 124 4.89 5.65 6.09
CA GLN A 124 5.93 5.29 7.05
C GLN A 124 7.35 5.37 6.46
N LEU A 125 8.28 5.93 7.23
CA LEU A 125 9.69 6.04 6.85
C LEU A 125 10.43 4.70 6.93
N ILE A 126 10.87 4.14 5.80
CA ILE A 126 11.74 2.95 5.72
C ILE A 126 13.20 3.39 5.61
N VAL A 127 14.09 2.78 6.40
CA VAL A 127 15.54 3.03 6.26
C VAL A 127 16.15 2.00 5.31
N ILE A 128 16.82 2.48 4.26
CA ILE A 128 17.47 1.65 3.25
C ILE A 128 18.96 2.00 3.21
N SER A 129 19.83 1.01 3.42
CA SER A 129 21.28 1.14 3.27
C SER A 129 21.67 1.32 1.81
N ASP A 130 22.68 2.14 1.52
CA ASP A 130 23.18 2.37 0.16
C ASP A 130 23.54 1.06 -0.56
N GLY A 131 24.08 0.08 0.17
CA GLY A 131 24.46 -1.22 -0.41
C GLY A 131 23.29 -2.00 -1.02
N VAL A 132 22.04 -1.69 -0.65
CA VAL A 132 20.84 -2.31 -1.25
C VAL A 132 20.75 -1.95 -2.73
N PHE A 133 21.03 -0.70 -3.09
CA PHE A 133 20.98 -0.23 -4.47
C PHE A 133 22.18 -0.73 -5.30
N GLU A 134 23.26 -1.12 -4.63
CA GLU A 134 24.48 -1.66 -5.24
C GLU A 134 24.43 -3.18 -5.44
N GLY A 135 23.37 -3.84 -4.99
CA GLY A 135 23.18 -5.29 -5.13
C GLY A 135 23.94 -6.14 -4.09
N ASP A 136 24.32 -5.56 -2.95
CA ASP A 136 24.88 -6.33 -1.84
C ASP A 136 23.84 -7.28 -1.22
N ALA A 137 24.31 -8.26 -0.45
CA ALA A 137 23.43 -9.07 0.38
C ALA A 137 22.67 -8.19 1.39
N VAL A 138 21.36 -8.39 1.47
CA VAL A 138 20.45 -7.55 2.25
C VAL A 138 19.89 -8.34 3.44
N GLU A 139 19.82 -7.67 4.59
CA GLU A 139 19.06 -8.12 5.77
C GLU A 139 17.94 -7.13 6.08
N GLY A 140 16.72 -7.64 6.20
CA GLY A 140 15.56 -6.89 6.68
C GLY A 140 15.40 -7.07 8.18
N VAL A 141 15.45 -5.98 8.95
CA VAL A 141 15.32 -5.98 10.41
C VAL A 141 14.13 -5.12 10.82
N ARG A 142 13.34 -5.62 11.78
CA ARG A 142 12.26 -4.86 12.43
C ARG A 142 12.70 -4.42 13.83
N TYR A 143 12.68 -3.12 14.10
CA TYR A 143 12.85 -2.55 15.45
C TYR A 143 11.52 -2.02 15.97
N PRO A 144 11.28 -2.06 17.29
CA PRO A 144 10.22 -1.26 17.90
C PRO A 144 10.46 0.22 17.63
N SER A 145 9.52 0.87 16.93
CA SER A 145 9.59 2.29 16.57
C SER A 145 8.31 3.01 16.99
N PRO A 146 8.37 4.34 17.27
CA PRO A 146 7.18 5.17 17.42
C PRO A 146 6.31 5.13 16.15
N GLU A 147 5.00 5.36 16.30
CA GLU A 147 3.99 5.23 15.23
C GLU A 147 4.29 6.03 13.94
N HIS A 148 4.99 7.17 14.05
CA HIS A 148 5.39 8.03 12.93
C HIS A 148 6.69 7.60 12.22
N MET A 149 7.31 6.48 12.63
CA MET A 149 8.48 5.89 12.00
C MET A 149 8.17 4.44 11.64
N SER A 150 8.60 3.96 10.47
CA SER A 150 8.53 2.52 10.26
C SER A 150 9.58 1.84 11.15
N GLY A 151 9.22 0.70 11.71
CA GLY A 151 10.17 -0.20 12.34
C GLY A 151 11.09 -0.91 11.33
N TRP A 152 10.97 -0.63 10.03
CA TRP A 152 11.59 -1.39 8.95
C TRP A 152 12.95 -0.83 8.53
N TRP A 153 13.95 -1.70 8.57
CA TRP A 153 15.32 -1.41 8.18
C TRP A 153 15.77 -2.44 7.16
N ILE A 154 16.13 -1.98 5.96
CA ILE A 154 16.68 -2.80 4.88
C ILE A 154 18.16 -2.47 4.82
N THR A 155 18.98 -3.31 5.44
CA THR A 155 20.40 -3.03 5.69
C THR A 155 21.31 -3.98 4.92
N THR A 156 22.55 -3.55 4.74
CA THR A 156 23.64 -4.37 4.19
C THR A 156 24.85 -4.22 5.11
N ASP A 157 25.92 -4.96 4.87
CA ASP A 157 27.18 -4.84 5.62
C ASP A 157 27.81 -3.43 5.54
N ARG A 158 27.37 -2.60 4.58
CA ARG A 158 27.80 -1.20 4.43
C ARG A 158 27.04 -0.23 5.34
N TYR A 159 26.00 -0.68 6.03
CA TYR A 159 25.22 0.16 6.93
C TYR A 159 26.11 0.58 8.12
N ASN A 160 26.62 1.82 8.08
CA ASN A 160 27.61 2.32 9.02
C ASN A 160 26.97 3.34 9.97
N VAL A 161 26.68 2.93 11.20
CA VAL A 161 25.98 3.76 12.20
C VAL A 161 26.93 4.82 12.75
N SER A 162 26.99 6.00 12.12
CA SER A 162 27.75 7.15 12.63
C SER A 162 26.82 8.28 13.14
N ALA A 163 26.11 7.96 14.25
CA ALA A 163 25.54 8.82 15.32
C ALA A 163 24.38 9.82 15.04
N PRO A 164 23.50 10.16 16.04
CA PRO A 164 23.13 9.49 17.29
C PRO A 164 21.61 9.18 17.32
N GLN A 165 21.19 8.01 16.83
CA GLN A 165 19.93 7.41 17.25
C GLN A 165 20.22 5.94 17.47
N THR A 166 20.57 5.61 18.71
CA THR A 166 20.76 4.24 19.15
C THR A 166 19.46 3.47 18.88
N PRO A 167 19.45 2.42 18.04
CA PRO A 167 18.27 1.57 17.96
C PRO A 167 18.01 0.98 19.36
N PRO A 168 16.75 0.90 19.83
CA PRO A 168 16.46 0.29 21.11
C PRO A 168 17.01 -1.15 21.11
N SER A 169 17.83 -1.44 22.11
CA SER A 169 18.48 -2.73 22.30
C SER A 169 17.44 -3.85 22.25
N LYS A 170 17.71 -4.89 21.45
CA LYS A 170 16.97 -6.16 21.47
C LYS A 170 16.85 -6.64 22.93
N LYS A 171 15.61 -6.73 23.44
CA LYS A 171 15.27 -7.47 24.65
C LYS A 171 14.30 -8.57 24.28
#